data_AF-A0A960MJU2-F1
#
_entry.id   AF-A0A960MJU2-F1
#
_cell.length_a   1.000
_cell.length_b   1.000
_cell.length_c   1.000
_cell.angle_alpha   90.00
_cell.angle_beta   90.00
_cell.angle_gamma   90.00
#
_symmetry.space_group_name_H-M   'P 1'
#
loop_
_entity.id
_entity.type
_entity.pdbx_description
1 polymer ?
#
loop_
_entity_poly.entity_id
_entity_poly.type
_entity_poly.pdbx_seq_one_letter_code
_entity_poly.pdbx_strand_id
1 'polypeptide(L)'
;GEAKKFAPELRVQVLRDKSELEPEKLGTEIDLLVLNYAQLRASDTRLAKVPWVAAILDEGQQIKNPDSKAAKAARGLQAQNRLVLTGTPIENRLLDIWSLMAFAMPGALGNRSYFRERFDRRKDPHAQTRLSARLRPFLLRRTKNQVALDLPPRTEEDVLCEMEGPQRTLYDAELARIQKLVLGVDA
;
A
#
# COMPACT_ATOMS: atom_id res chain seq x y z
N GLY A 1 -0.01 -6.72 -23.76
CA GLY A 1 -0.82 -6.22 -22.64
C GLY A 1 -1.30 -4.82 -22.95
N GLU A 2 -1.90 -4.16 -21.96
CA GLU A 2 -2.60 -2.87 -22.10
C GLU A 2 -1.78 -1.76 -22.78
N ALA A 3 -0.47 -1.62 -22.47
CA ALA A 3 0.38 -0.61 -23.09
C ALA A 3 0.42 -0.72 -24.63
N LYS A 4 0.56 -1.93 -25.17
CA LYS A 4 0.53 -2.16 -26.63
C LYS A 4 -0.82 -1.81 -27.27
N LYS A 5 -1.91 -1.88 -26.49
CA LYS A 5 -3.26 -1.58 -26.95
C LYS A 5 -3.54 -0.08 -26.94
N PHE A 6 -3.10 0.62 -25.90
CA PHE A 6 -3.48 2.02 -25.64
C PHE A 6 -2.38 3.05 -25.93
N ALA A 7 -1.11 2.63 -25.95
CA ALA A 7 0.06 3.48 -26.22
C ALA A 7 1.14 2.66 -26.96
N PRO A 8 0.86 2.20 -28.20
CA PRO A 8 1.76 1.34 -28.97
C PRO A 8 3.13 1.96 -29.30
N GLU A 9 3.24 3.28 -29.22
CA GLU A 9 4.46 4.05 -29.46
C GLU A 9 5.46 3.98 -28.31
N LEU A 10 5.04 3.58 -27.10
CA LEU A 10 5.93 3.48 -25.94
C LEU A 10 6.85 2.27 -26.05
N ARG A 11 8.15 2.51 -25.88
CA ARG A 11 9.15 1.45 -25.75
C ARG A 11 9.13 0.92 -24.33
N VAL A 12 8.41 -0.18 -24.13
CA VAL A 12 8.19 -0.77 -22.81
C VAL A 12 9.22 -1.85 -22.52
N GLN A 13 9.91 -1.75 -21.39
CA GLN A 13 10.70 -2.85 -20.81
C GLN A 13 9.98 -3.42 -19.58
N VAL A 14 9.72 -4.72 -19.59
CA VAL A 14 9.27 -5.45 -18.38
C VAL A 14 10.47 -6.13 -17.78
N LEU A 15 10.88 -5.68 -16.59
CA LEU A 15 12.02 -6.24 -15.88
C LEU A 15 11.64 -7.62 -15.34
N ARG A 16 12.40 -8.66 -15.69
CA ARG A 16 12.22 -10.02 -15.14
C ARG A 16 13.30 -10.33 -14.12
N ASP A 17 14.54 -9.98 -14.43
CA ASP A 17 15.68 -10.10 -13.53
C ASP A 17 16.36 -8.74 -13.29
N LYS A 18 17.00 -8.57 -12.13
CA LYS A 18 17.72 -7.33 -11.79
C LYS A 18 18.91 -7.04 -12.72
N SER A 19 19.47 -8.07 -13.37
CA SER A 19 20.59 -7.97 -14.31
C SER A 19 20.18 -7.37 -15.65
N GLU A 20 18.91 -7.45 -16.03
CA GLU A 20 18.35 -6.84 -17.25
C GLU A 20 18.15 -5.33 -17.11
N LEU A 21 18.27 -4.79 -15.91
CA LEU A 21 18.13 -3.35 -15.69
C LEU A 21 19.37 -2.66 -16.25
N GLU A 22 19.17 -1.77 -17.21
CA GLU A 22 20.19 -0.93 -17.84
C GLU A 22 19.79 0.55 -17.68
N PRO A 23 20.16 1.22 -16.56
CA PRO A 23 19.72 2.57 -16.24
C PRO A 23 20.03 3.61 -17.32
N GLU A 24 21.13 3.43 -18.05
CA GLU A 24 21.59 4.26 -19.16
C GLU A 24 20.66 4.25 -20.38
N LYS A 25 19.84 3.22 -20.53
CA LYS A 25 18.84 3.09 -21.60
C LYS A 25 17.48 3.71 -21.23
N LEU A 26 17.26 4.04 -19.96
CA LEU A 26 16.02 4.64 -19.48
C LEU A 26 15.93 6.10 -19.95
N GLY A 27 14.85 6.44 -20.64
CA GLY A 27 14.60 7.75 -21.24
C GLY A 27 15.23 7.95 -22.62
N THR A 28 16.08 7.03 -23.08
CA THR A 28 16.72 7.08 -24.40
C THR A 28 16.20 5.97 -25.32
N GLU A 29 16.25 4.72 -24.88
CA GLU A 29 15.76 3.53 -25.58
C GLU A 29 14.47 2.96 -24.96
N ILE A 30 14.24 3.23 -23.69
CA ILE A 30 13.10 2.72 -22.91
C ILE A 30 12.32 3.89 -22.34
N ASP A 31 11.03 3.96 -22.69
CA ASP A 31 10.12 5.02 -22.21
C ASP A 31 9.36 4.60 -20.96
N LEU A 32 9.07 3.30 -20.82
CA LEU A 32 8.32 2.74 -19.69
C LEU A 32 9.01 1.50 -19.13
N LEU A 33 9.43 1.57 -17.87
CA LEU A 33 9.94 0.43 -17.12
C LEU A 33 8.84 -0.14 -16.21
N VAL A 34 8.52 -1.41 -16.39
CA VAL A 34 7.55 -2.14 -15.56
C VAL A 34 8.30 -3.16 -14.71
N LEU A 35 8.11 -3.10 -13.39
CA LEU A 35 8.76 -3.99 -12.43
C LEU A 35 7.86 -4.20 -11.21
N ASN A 36 8.12 -5.27 -10.47
CA ASN A 36 7.42 -5.57 -9.22
C ASN A 36 8.17 -5.02 -8.00
N TYR A 37 7.50 -5.00 -6.85
CA TYR A 37 8.10 -4.49 -5.60
C TYR A 37 9.34 -5.26 -5.13
N ALA A 38 9.52 -6.54 -5.48
CA ALA A 38 10.72 -7.27 -5.14
C ALA A 38 11.92 -6.77 -5.94
N GLN A 39 11.74 -6.51 -7.23
CA GLN A 39 12.75 -5.93 -8.11
C GLN A 39 13.06 -4.48 -7.72
N LEU A 40 12.05 -3.69 -7.33
CA LEU A 40 12.26 -2.32 -6.84
C LEU A 40 13.21 -2.30 -5.64
N ARG A 41 12.99 -3.22 -4.68
CA ARG A 41 13.85 -3.35 -3.50
C ARG A 41 15.25 -3.86 -3.83
N ALA A 42 15.38 -4.72 -4.85
CA ALA A 42 16.66 -5.29 -5.25
C ALA A 42 17.54 -4.31 -6.05
N SER A 43 16.92 -3.32 -6.68
CA SER A 43 17.56 -2.36 -7.58
C SER A 43 17.45 -0.91 -7.10
N ASP A 44 17.14 -0.70 -5.81
CA ASP A 44 16.82 0.61 -5.23
C ASP A 44 17.92 1.66 -5.47
N THR A 45 19.18 1.32 -5.21
CA THR A 45 20.34 2.20 -5.39
C THR A 45 20.59 2.61 -6.84
N ARG A 46 20.22 1.75 -7.80
CA ARG A 46 20.36 2.04 -9.23
C ARG A 46 19.22 2.93 -9.71
N LEU A 47 17.99 2.58 -9.36
CA LEU A 47 16.78 3.30 -9.75
C LEU A 47 16.65 4.67 -9.07
N ALA A 48 17.22 4.85 -7.86
CA ALA A 48 17.24 6.12 -7.16
C ALA A 48 18.09 7.21 -7.83
N LYS A 49 18.99 6.83 -8.76
CA LYS A 49 19.82 7.78 -9.52
C LYS A 49 19.16 8.23 -10.82
N VAL A 50 18.10 7.56 -11.25
CA VAL A 50 17.41 7.85 -12.50
C VAL A 50 16.38 8.96 -12.26
N PRO A 51 16.39 10.04 -13.07
CA PRO A 51 15.33 11.04 -13.02
C PRO A 51 14.08 10.54 -13.75
N TRP A 52 12.95 10.50 -13.06
CA TRP A 52 11.68 10.02 -13.58
C TRP A 52 10.70 11.18 -13.80
N VAL A 53 10.02 11.17 -14.94
CA VAL A 53 8.85 12.04 -15.15
C VAL A 53 7.72 11.62 -14.23
N ALA A 54 7.48 10.30 -14.10
CA ALA A 54 6.45 9.75 -13.24
C ALA A 54 6.90 8.45 -12.58
N ALA A 55 6.50 8.24 -11.32
CA ALA A 55 6.54 6.96 -10.63
C ALA A 55 5.13 6.57 -10.20
N ILE A 56 4.66 5.42 -10.69
CA ILE A 56 3.31 4.92 -10.44
C ILE A 56 3.42 3.61 -9.65
N LEU A 57 2.83 3.60 -8.46
CA LEU A 57 2.74 2.42 -7.61
C LEU A 57 1.34 1.87 -7.69
N ASP A 58 1.20 0.70 -8.30
CA ASP A 58 -0.04 -0.06 -8.21
C ASP A 58 -0.06 -0.89 -6.92
N GLU A 59 -1.24 -1.15 -6.38
CA GLU A 59 -1.45 -1.87 -5.12
C GLU A 59 -0.65 -1.27 -3.95
N GLY A 60 -0.87 0.03 -3.68
CA GLY A 60 -0.14 0.83 -2.70
C GLY A 60 -0.04 0.25 -1.28
N GLN A 61 -0.91 -0.69 -0.90
CA GLN A 61 -0.79 -1.42 0.37
C GLN A 61 0.57 -2.11 0.55
N GLN A 62 1.29 -2.40 -0.54
CA GLN A 62 2.66 -2.96 -0.51
C GLN A 62 3.68 -2.05 0.19
N ILE A 63 3.39 -0.74 0.28
CA ILE A 63 4.25 0.23 0.97
C ILE A 63 3.60 0.78 2.25
N LYS A 64 2.57 0.13 2.81
CA LYS A 64 1.87 0.61 4.02
C LYS A 64 2.78 0.75 5.23
N ASN A 65 3.73 -0.18 5.38
CA ASN A 65 4.74 -0.10 6.43
C ASN A 65 5.89 0.83 6.00
N PRO A 66 6.06 1.99 6.64
CA PRO A 66 7.11 2.95 6.27
C PRO A 66 8.53 2.42 6.45
N ASP A 67 8.73 1.46 7.35
CA ASP A 67 10.04 0.88 7.65
C ASP A 67 10.42 -0.26 6.69
N SER A 68 9.46 -0.72 5.87
CA SER A 68 9.70 -1.77 4.87
C SER A 68 10.72 -1.33 3.82
N LYS A 69 11.51 -2.29 3.33
CA LYS A 69 12.44 -2.06 2.22
C LYS A 69 11.73 -1.51 0.97
N ALA A 70 10.50 -1.96 0.70
CA ALA A 70 9.72 -1.48 -0.45
C ALA A 70 9.35 -0.01 -0.31
N ALA A 71 8.83 0.40 0.85
CA ALA A 71 8.48 1.79 1.08
C ALA A 71 9.70 2.70 1.05
N LYS A 72 10.84 2.25 1.60
CA LYS A 72 12.12 2.98 1.52
C LYS A 72 12.60 3.14 0.07
N ALA A 73 12.63 2.05 -0.70
CA ALA A 73 13.04 2.06 -2.10
C ALA A 73 12.13 2.95 -2.96
N ALA A 74 10.80 2.84 -2.78
CA ALA A 74 9.83 3.67 -3.48
C ALA A 74 10.01 5.17 -3.18
N ARG A 75 10.18 5.54 -1.91
CA ARG A 75 10.45 6.94 -1.53
C ARG A 75 11.77 7.46 -2.09
N GLY A 76 12.77 6.59 -2.25
CA GLY A 76 14.08 6.93 -2.81
C GLY A 76 14.09 7.26 -4.31
N LEU A 77 13.06 6.86 -5.07
CA LEU A 77 12.93 7.23 -6.48
C LEU A 77 12.91 8.75 -6.65
N GLN A 78 13.60 9.27 -7.67
CA GLN A 78 13.60 10.70 -8.01
C GLN A 78 12.56 10.96 -9.10
N ALA A 79 11.31 11.19 -8.71
CA ALA A 79 10.20 11.37 -9.64
C ALA A 79 9.50 12.72 -9.47
N GLN A 80 9.22 13.39 -10.60
CA GLN A 80 8.48 14.66 -10.64
C GLN A 80 7.00 14.47 -10.29
N ASN A 81 6.38 13.45 -10.89
CA ASN A 81 5.00 13.06 -10.62
C ASN A 81 4.96 11.72 -9.89
N ARG A 82 4.13 11.60 -8.87
CA ARG A 82 4.01 10.37 -8.07
C ARG A 82 2.56 9.99 -7.88
N LEU A 83 2.22 8.78 -8.27
CA LEU A 83 0.86 8.24 -8.17
C LEU A 83 0.87 6.94 -7.38
N VAL A 84 -0.11 6.79 -6.49
CA VAL A 84 -0.37 5.54 -5.80
C VAL A 84 -1.80 5.13 -6.11
N LEU A 85 -1.94 3.92 -6.65
CA LEU A 85 -3.21 3.29 -6.92
C LEU A 85 -3.43 2.22 -5.85
N THR A 86 -4.64 2.14 -5.30
CA THR A 86 -4.99 1.06 -4.40
C THR A 86 -6.49 0.76 -4.53
N GLY A 87 -6.79 -0.53 -4.70
CA GLY A 87 -8.18 -1.00 -4.72
C GLY A 87 -8.77 -1.20 -3.32
N THR A 88 -7.92 -1.26 -2.29
CA THR A 88 -8.35 -1.48 -0.92
C THR A 88 -8.56 -0.16 -0.19
N PRO A 89 -9.59 -0.06 0.67
CA PRO A 89 -9.67 1.05 1.61
C PRO A 89 -8.39 1.01 2.43
N ILE A 90 -7.62 2.10 2.45
CA ILE A 90 -6.47 2.23 3.35
C ILE A 90 -6.98 1.86 4.74
N GLU A 91 -6.50 0.73 5.28
CA GLU A 91 -6.80 0.31 6.66
C GLU A 91 -6.51 1.55 7.51
N ASN A 92 -7.47 2.05 8.28
CA ASN A 92 -7.43 3.35 8.98
C ASN A 92 -6.34 3.47 10.07
N ARG A 93 -5.22 2.76 9.93
CA ARG A 93 -4.00 2.93 10.69
C ARG A 93 -3.33 4.22 10.21
N LEU A 94 -3.20 5.14 11.15
CA LEU A 94 -2.63 6.46 10.94
C LEU A 94 -1.29 6.41 10.17
N LEU A 95 -0.41 5.47 10.52
CA LEU A 95 0.90 5.32 9.89
C LEU A 95 0.85 4.83 8.43
N ASP A 96 -0.18 4.09 8.04
CA ASP A 96 -0.31 3.57 6.67
C ASP A 96 -0.56 4.74 5.71
N ILE A 97 -1.47 5.65 6.11
CA ILE A 97 -1.71 6.92 5.41
C ILE A 97 -0.42 7.73 5.28
N TRP A 98 0.34 7.85 6.37
CA TRP A 98 1.61 8.57 6.34
C TRP A 98 2.60 7.96 5.35
N SER A 99 2.72 6.62 5.33
CA SER A 99 3.65 5.95 4.45
C SER A 99 3.33 6.18 2.97
N LEU A 100 2.06 6.08 2.60
CA LEU A 100 1.59 6.33 1.23
C LEU A 100 1.85 7.79 0.82
N MET A 101 1.52 8.74 1.68
CA MET A 101 1.72 10.16 1.43
C MET A 101 3.20 10.57 1.44
N ALA A 102 4.03 9.92 2.23
CA ALA A 102 5.48 10.13 2.22
C ALA A 102 6.11 9.73 0.88
N PHE A 103 5.46 8.84 0.11
CA PHE A 103 5.79 8.62 -1.29
C PHE A 103 5.07 9.61 -2.21
N ALA A 104 3.73 9.70 -2.17
CA ALA A 104 2.94 10.43 -3.17
C ALA A 104 3.16 11.95 -3.13
N MET A 105 3.33 12.52 -1.93
CA MET A 105 3.55 13.95 -1.73
C MET A 105 4.56 14.18 -0.59
N PRO A 106 5.87 13.97 -0.84
CA PRO A 106 6.91 14.09 0.18
C PRO A 106 6.84 15.44 0.90
N GLY A 107 6.86 15.42 2.22
CA GLY A 107 6.83 16.63 3.06
C GLY A 107 5.42 17.18 3.37
N ALA A 108 4.37 16.83 2.62
CA ALA A 108 3.03 17.39 2.83
C ALA A 108 2.42 17.08 4.20
N LEU A 109 2.86 16.02 4.86
CA LEU A 109 2.43 15.62 6.21
C LEU A 109 3.52 15.80 7.28
N GLY A 110 4.66 16.38 6.91
CA GLY A 110 5.83 16.48 7.78
C GLY A 110 6.48 15.12 8.07
N ASN A 111 7.42 15.12 9.02
CA ASN A 111 8.10 13.91 9.43
C ASN A 111 7.19 12.97 10.25
N ARG A 112 7.62 11.72 10.41
CA ARG A 112 6.84 10.67 11.10
C ARG A 112 6.47 11.03 12.53
N SER A 113 7.37 11.68 13.27
CA SER A 113 7.14 12.03 14.67
C SER A 113 6.06 13.09 14.80
N TYR A 114 6.21 14.18 14.04
CA TYR A 114 5.23 15.26 13.95
C TYR A 114 3.86 14.74 13.53
N PHE A 115 3.81 13.90 12.49
CA PHE A 115 2.55 13.35 11.99
C PHE A 115 1.82 12.52 13.06
N ARG A 116 2.55 11.60 13.71
CA ARG A 116 1.99 10.75 14.76
C ARG A 116 1.45 11.57 15.93
N GLU A 117 2.16 12.62 16.34
CA GLU A 117 1.71 13.47 17.43
C GLU A 117 0.51 14.33 17.05
N ARG A 118 0.55 14.97 15.87
CA ARG A 118 -0.46 15.94 15.43
C ARG A 118 -1.81 15.32 15.11
N PHE A 119 -1.82 14.05 14.71
CA PHE A 119 -3.00 13.34 14.23
C PHE A 119 -3.39 12.14 15.11
N ASP A 120 -2.87 12.04 16.34
CA ASP A 120 -3.29 11.02 17.30
C ASP A 120 -4.69 11.30 17.84
N ARG A 121 -5.65 10.43 17.50
CA ARG A 121 -7.04 10.52 17.97
C ARG A 121 -7.16 10.41 19.50
N ARG A 122 -6.19 9.77 20.17
CA ARG A 122 -6.18 9.65 21.65
C ARG A 122 -5.91 10.99 22.33
N LYS A 123 -5.21 11.90 21.65
CA LYS A 123 -4.87 13.23 22.14
C LYS A 123 -5.89 14.29 21.73
N ASP A 124 -6.52 14.11 20.56
CA ASP A 124 -7.42 15.10 19.99
C ASP A 124 -8.55 14.42 19.19
N PRO A 125 -9.81 14.56 19.63
CA PRO A 125 -10.98 14.04 18.91
C PRO A 125 -11.12 14.55 17.47
N HIS A 126 -10.64 15.76 17.18
CA HIS A 126 -10.73 16.39 15.86
C HIS A 126 -9.54 16.05 14.93
N ALA A 127 -8.58 15.25 15.40
CA ALA A 127 -7.40 14.86 14.63
C ALA A 127 -7.76 14.22 13.27
N GLN A 128 -8.73 13.30 13.27
CA GLN A 128 -9.14 12.61 12.05
C GLN A 128 -9.79 13.56 11.04
N THR A 129 -10.67 14.46 11.48
CA THR A 129 -11.30 15.45 10.61
C THR A 129 -10.27 16.36 9.95
N ARG A 130 -9.28 16.84 10.72
CA ARG A 130 -8.18 17.64 10.16
C ARG A 130 -7.33 16.86 9.16
N LEU A 131 -7.03 15.59 9.47
CA LEU A 131 -6.28 14.73 8.56
C LEU A 131 -7.06 14.53 7.26
N SER A 132 -8.33 14.17 7.34
CA SER A 132 -9.20 14.00 6.17
C SER A 132 -9.28 15.27 5.33
N ALA A 133 -9.43 16.46 5.95
CA ALA A 133 -9.45 17.74 5.24
C ALA A 133 -8.12 18.00 4.50
N ARG A 134 -6.98 17.67 5.12
CA ARG A 134 -5.64 17.84 4.53
C ARG A 134 -5.37 16.85 3.40
N LEU A 135 -5.92 15.64 3.46
CA LEU A 135 -5.74 14.60 2.44
C LEU A 135 -6.68 14.76 1.25
N ARG A 136 -7.86 15.35 1.45
CA ARG A 136 -8.91 15.52 0.44
C ARG A 136 -8.42 16.01 -0.93
N PRO A 137 -7.54 17.02 -1.06
CA PRO A 137 -7.07 17.47 -2.38
C PRO A 137 -6.14 16.46 -3.08
N PHE A 138 -5.58 15.48 -2.36
CA PHE A 138 -4.62 14.51 -2.90
C PHE A 138 -5.22 13.12 -3.13
N LEU A 139 -6.48 12.91 -2.72
CA LEU A 139 -7.14 11.61 -2.79
C LEU A 139 -8.35 11.69 -3.72
N LEU A 140 -8.31 10.88 -4.77
CA LEU A 140 -9.47 10.61 -5.62
C LEU A 140 -10.01 9.22 -5.27
N ARG A 141 -11.21 9.16 -4.68
CA ARG A 141 -11.93 7.91 -4.42
C ARG A 141 -13.27 7.95 -5.14
N ARG A 142 -13.52 6.94 -5.97
CA ARG A 142 -14.82 6.69 -6.61
C ARG A 142 -15.38 5.38 -6.05
N THR A 143 -16.67 5.34 -5.77
CA THR A 143 -17.34 4.10 -5.34
C THR A 143 -17.81 3.32 -6.56
N LYS A 144 -17.93 1.99 -6.48
CA LYS A 144 -18.45 1.16 -7.59
C LYS A 144 -19.83 1.66 -8.07
N ASN A 145 -20.69 2.05 -7.14
CA ASN A 145 -22.01 2.62 -7.43
C ASN A 145 -21.94 3.92 -8.25
N GLN A 146 -20.82 4.65 -8.22
CA GLN A 146 -20.63 5.88 -9.00
C GLN A 146 -20.09 5.63 -10.42
N VAL A 147 -19.50 4.46 -10.69
CA VAL A 147 -18.74 4.23 -11.93
C VAL A 147 -19.18 3.02 -12.74
N ALA A 148 -19.89 2.07 -12.13
CA ALA A 148 -20.29 0.82 -12.77
C ALA A 148 -21.77 0.56 -12.48
N LEU A 149 -22.62 1.36 -13.11
CA LEU A 149 -24.08 1.29 -12.99
C LEU A 149 -24.65 -0.03 -13.54
N ASP A 150 -23.89 -0.71 -14.41
CA ASP A 150 -24.31 -1.94 -15.09
C ASP A 150 -23.96 -3.22 -14.31
N LEU A 151 -23.28 -3.09 -13.15
CA LEU A 151 -22.96 -4.25 -12.32
C LEU A 151 -24.19 -4.67 -11.49
N PRO A 152 -24.52 -5.98 -11.42
CA PRO A 152 -25.52 -6.44 -10.48
C PRO A 152 -25.10 -6.13 -9.04
N PRO A 153 -26.06 -5.96 -8.12
CA PRO A 153 -25.75 -5.71 -6.71
C PRO A 153 -24.92 -6.86 -6.14
N ARG A 154 -24.02 -6.54 -5.21
CA ARG A 154 -23.26 -7.54 -4.46
C ARG A 154 -24.22 -8.26 -3.50
N THR A 155 -24.33 -9.58 -3.63
CA THR A 155 -24.97 -10.43 -2.62
C THR A 155 -23.92 -10.89 -1.62
N GLU A 156 -24.20 -10.72 -0.33
CA GLU A 156 -23.39 -11.24 0.77
C GLU A 156 -24.29 -12.20 1.57
N GLU A 157 -23.80 -13.41 1.82
CA GLU A 157 -24.50 -14.43 2.61
C GLU A 157 -23.55 -14.91 3.70
N ASP A 158 -23.97 -14.78 4.95
CA ASP A 158 -23.20 -15.25 6.10
C ASP A 158 -23.54 -16.71 6.36
N VAL A 159 -22.60 -17.61 6.01
CA VAL A 159 -22.70 -19.03 6.34
C VAL A 159 -22.03 -19.27 7.68
N LEU A 160 -22.83 -19.46 8.73
CA LEU A 160 -22.35 -19.79 10.06
C LEU A 160 -21.99 -21.28 10.12
N CYS A 161 -20.73 -21.58 10.41
CA CYS A 161 -20.25 -22.95 10.59
C CYS A 161 -20.09 -23.26 12.09
N GLU A 162 -20.60 -24.40 12.53
CA GLU A 162 -20.36 -24.90 13.87
C GLU A 162 -19.01 -25.64 13.94
N MET A 163 -18.31 -25.52 15.07
CA MET A 163 -17.16 -26.38 15.35
C MET A 163 -17.68 -27.73 15.84
N GLU A 164 -17.47 -28.78 15.05
CA GLU A 164 -17.98 -30.13 15.35
C GLU A 164 -16.87 -31.08 15.81
N GLY A 165 -17.26 -32.01 16.70
CA GLY A 165 -16.44 -33.15 17.13
C GLY A 165 -15.01 -32.78 17.54
N PRO A 166 -13.97 -33.29 16.83
CA PRO A 166 -12.57 -33.04 17.19
C PRO A 166 -12.18 -31.56 17.23
N GLN A 167 -12.79 -30.71 16.39
CA GLN A 167 -12.48 -29.27 16.34
C GLN A 167 -12.93 -28.57 17.63
N ARG A 168 -14.14 -28.91 18.12
CA ARG A 168 -14.66 -28.38 19.38
C ARG A 168 -13.81 -28.81 20.56
N THR A 169 -13.44 -30.09 20.63
CA THR A 169 -12.59 -30.61 21.70
C THR A 169 -11.23 -29.90 21.75
N LEU A 170 -10.58 -29.71 20.60
CA LEU A 170 -9.31 -28.99 20.51
C LEU A 170 -9.44 -27.52 20.91
N TYR A 171 -10.52 -26.88 20.45
CA TYR A 171 -10.82 -25.49 20.80
C TYR A 171 -11.02 -25.32 22.31
N ASP A 172 -11.86 -26.15 22.93
CA ASP A 172 -12.18 -26.07 24.35
C ASP A 172 -10.94 -26.38 25.22
N ALA A 173 -10.09 -27.32 24.79
CA ALA A 173 -8.83 -27.63 25.46
C ALA A 173 -7.86 -26.43 25.44
N GLU A 174 -7.71 -25.77 24.29
CA GLU A 174 -6.82 -24.61 24.15
C GLU A 174 -7.39 -23.38 24.86
N LEU A 175 -8.71 -23.19 24.84
CA LEU A 175 -9.41 -22.15 25.59
C LEU A 175 -9.15 -22.32 27.09
N ALA A 176 -9.29 -23.53 27.63
CA ALA A 176 -9.02 -23.82 29.04
C ALA A 176 -7.55 -23.55 29.40
N ARG A 177 -6.60 -23.91 28.53
CA ARG A 177 -5.17 -23.63 28.72
C ARG A 177 -4.89 -22.13 28.79
N ILE A 178 -5.43 -21.34 27.86
CA ILE A 178 -5.25 -19.88 27.83
C ILE A 178 -5.92 -19.23 29.05
N GLN A 179 -7.11 -19.68 29.45
CA GLN A 179 -7.79 -19.15 30.64
C GLN A 179 -6.95 -19.35 31.91
N LYS A 180 -6.35 -20.53 32.11
CA LYS A 180 -5.43 -20.79 33.23
C LYS A 180 -4.21 -19.86 33.22
N LEU A 181 -3.63 -19.64 32.04
CA LEU A 181 -2.45 -18.79 31.87
C LEU A 181 -2.77 -17.31 32.16
N VAL A 182 -3.93 -16.82 31.73
CA VAL A 182 -4.39 -15.44 31.98
C VAL A 182 -4.77 -15.23 33.45
N LEU A 183 -5.36 -16.24 34.09
CA LEU A 183 -5.74 -16.21 35.51
C LEU A 183 -4.56 -16.50 36.46
N GLY A 184 -3.36 -16.80 35.94
CA GLY A 184 -2.16 -17.04 36.73
C GLY A 184 -2.22 -18.31 37.57
N VAL A 185 -2.97 -19.33 37.13
CA VAL A 185 -3.18 -20.57 37.89
C VAL A 185 -2.10 -21.62 37.61
N ASP A 186 -1.17 -21.36 36.69
CA ASP A 186 0.01 -22.20 36.47
C ASP A 186 1.28 -21.44 36.90
N ALA A 187 1.74 -21.73 38.12
CA ALA A 187 3.12 -21.62 38.59
C ALA A 187 3.65 -23.04 38.87
#